data_AF-A0AAJ0U1W7-F1
#
_entry.id   AF-A0AAJ0U1W7-F1
#
_cell.length_a   1.000
_cell.length_b   1.000
_cell.length_c   1.000
_cell.angle_alpha   90.00
_cell.angle_beta   90.00
_cell.angle_gamma   90.00
#
_symmetry.space_group_name_H-M   'P 1'
#
loop_
_entity.id
_entity.type
_entity.pdbx_description
1 polymer ?
#
loop_
_entity_poly.entity_id
_entity_poly.type
_entity_poly.pdbx_seq_one_letter_code
_entity_poly.pdbx_strand_id
1 'polypeptide(L)' 'MIQDQLINEIKQIPGNKLAELYDLIHYFRLGLASEQEVTHAQRPIGLAKGQFQVPASFCEPLPDEILEGFEGKQ' A
#
# COMPACT_ATOMS: atom_id res chain seq x y z
N MET A 1 1.28 32.61 15.64
CA MET A 1 1.36 31.80 14.40
C MET A 1 0.34 30.67 14.47
N ILE A 2 0.09 29.96 13.37
CA ILE A 2 -0.89 28.84 13.37
C ILE A 2 -0.50 27.73 14.37
N GLN A 3 0.81 27.53 14.57
CA GLN A 3 1.38 26.58 15.52
C GLN A 3 0.99 26.91 16.98
N ASP A 4 1.06 28.18 17.36
CA ASP A 4 0.69 28.61 18.72
C ASP A 4 -0.81 28.41 18.99
N GLN A 5 -1.65 28.67 17.97
CA GLN A 5 -3.09 28.44 18.05
C GLN A 5 -3.38 26.95 18.25
N LEU A 6 -2.72 26.08 17.50
CA LEU A 6 -2.81 24.62 17.65
C LEU A 6 -2.41 24.16 19.05
N ILE A 7 -1.28 24.64 19.58
CA ILE A 7 -0.80 24.27 20.92
C ILE A 7 -1.81 24.69 22.00
N ASN A 8 -2.41 25.88 21.87
CA ASN A 8 -3.38 26.38 22.83
C ASN A 8 -4.69 25.57 22.82
N GLU A 9 -5.15 25.14 21.65
CA GLU A 9 -6.33 24.25 21.53
C GLU A 9 -6.05 22.87 22.15
N ILE A 10 -4.89 22.28 21.88
CA ILE A 10 -4.52 20.96 22.44
C ILE A 10 -4.50 20.98 23.97
N LYS A 11 -4.09 22.10 24.59
CA LYS A 11 -4.10 22.25 26.05
C LYS A 11 -5.50 22.25 26.67
N GLN A 12 -6.54 22.55 25.91
CA GLN A 12 -7.93 22.53 26.39
C GLN A 12 -8.56 21.13 26.31
N ILE A 13 -7.88 20.16 25.68
CA ILE A 13 -8.41 18.81 25.48
C ILE A 13 -8.23 17.99 26.77
N PRO A 14 -9.26 17.27 27.22
CA PRO A 14 -9.15 16.42 28.41
C PRO A 14 -8.18 15.25 28.16
N GLY A 15 -7.43 14.86 29.19
CA GLY A 15 -6.32 13.91 29.07
C GLY A 15 -6.69 12.55 28.45
N ASN A 16 -7.93 12.09 28.64
CA ASN A 16 -8.44 10.85 28.06
C ASN A 16 -8.60 10.88 26.53
N LYS A 17 -8.58 12.07 25.92
CA LYS A 17 -8.64 12.27 24.46
C LYS A 17 -7.29 12.55 23.81
N LEU A 18 -6.25 12.79 24.61
CA LEU A 18 -4.91 13.07 24.10
C LEU A 18 -4.28 11.86 23.41
N ALA A 19 -4.63 10.63 23.80
CA ALA A 19 -4.15 9.42 23.15
C ALA A 19 -4.66 9.31 21.69
N GLU A 20 -5.98 9.48 21.49
CA GLU A 20 -6.60 9.48 20.16
C GLU A 20 -6.00 10.56 19.26
N LEU A 21 -5.74 11.74 19.83
CA LEU A 21 -5.13 12.85 19.08
C LEU A 21 -3.65 12.59 18.75
N TYR A 22 -2.91 11.98 19.68
CA TYR A 22 -1.53 11.57 19.43
C TYR A 22 -1.45 10.63 18.24
N ASP A 23 -2.32 9.61 18.19
CA ASP A 23 -2.36 8.66 17.09
C ASP A 23 -2.60 9.38 15.75
N LEU A 24 -3.57 10.29 15.69
CA LEU A 24 -3.85 11.09 14.50
C LEU A 24 -2.63 11.91 14.04
N ILE A 25 -2.01 12.66 14.96
CA ILE A 25 -0.83 13.48 14.65
C ILE A 25 0.36 12.59 14.26
N HIS A 26 0.51 11.45 14.91
CA HIS A 26 1.58 10.49 14.65
C HIS A 26 1.43 9.90 13.25
N TYR A 27 0.25 9.41 12.88
CA TYR A 27 -0.02 8.90 11.53
C TYR A 27 0.13 9.98 10.47
N PHE A 28 -0.37 11.19 10.74
CA PHE A 28 -0.22 12.31 9.81
C PHE A 28 1.26 12.63 9.57
N ARG A 29 2.08 12.70 10.62
CA ARG A 29 3.53 12.90 10.53
C ARG A 29 4.22 11.77 9.76
N LEU A 30 3.85 10.52 10.02
CA LEU A 30 4.36 9.36 9.27
C LEU A 30 4.02 9.47 7.78
N GLY A 31 2.79 9.89 7.44
CA GLY A 31 2.36 10.16 6.08
C GLY A 31 3.24 11.20 5.39
N LEU A 32 3.48 12.34 6.03
CA LEU A 32 4.36 13.39 5.49
C LEU A 32 5.81 12.93 5.32
N ALA A 33 6.32 12.09 6.24
CA ALA A 33 7.65 11.50 6.11
C ALA A 33 7.71 10.50 4.94
N SER A 34 6.63 9.74 4.71
CA SER A 34 6.54 8.79 3.60
C SER A 34 6.41 9.47 2.24
N GLU A 35 5.76 10.64 2.14
CA GLU A 35 5.68 11.41 0.89
C GLU A 35 7.06 11.92 0.40
N GLN A 36 8.02 12.09 1.31
CA GLN A 36 9.35 12.59 0.95
C GLN A 36 10.29 11.53 0.35
N GLU A 37 10.00 10.23 0.49
CA GLU A 37 10.86 9.15 -0.04
C GLU A 37 10.34 8.46 -1.29
N VAL A 38 9.13 8.78 -1.77
CA VAL A 38 8.60 8.17 -2.99
C VAL A 38 8.80 9.11 -4.18
N THR A 39 10.05 9.27 -4.61
CA THR A 39 10.24 9.21 -6.06
C THR A 39 9.69 7.86 -6.46
N HIS A 40 8.46 7.80 -6.98
CA HIS A 40 7.88 6.57 -7.51
C HIS A 40 8.81 6.07 -8.62
N ALA A 41 9.84 5.31 -8.23
CA ALA A 41 10.64 4.56 -9.17
C ALA A 41 9.63 3.67 -9.88
N GLN A 42 9.41 3.95 -11.15
CA GLN A 42 8.48 3.19 -11.95
C GLN A 42 8.85 1.71 -11.78
N ARG A 43 7.86 0.87 -11.47
CA ARG A 43 8.13 -0.56 -11.29
C ARG A 43 8.86 -1.04 -12.56
N PRO A 44 10.00 -1.72 -12.43
CA PRO A 44 10.73 -2.19 -13.59
C PRO A 44 9.82 -3.10 -14.42
N ILE A 45 9.67 -2.78 -15.71
CA ILE A 45 8.84 -3.56 -16.63
C ILE A 45 9.62 -4.79 -17.06
N GLY A 46 8.96 -5.95 -17.02
CA GLY A 46 9.53 -7.20 -17.53
C GLY A 46 10.62 -7.76 -16.63
N LEU A 47 10.28 -8.05 -15.37
CA LEU A 47 11.19 -8.68 -14.40
C LEU A 47 11.86 -9.95 -14.93
N ALA A 48 11.17 -10.72 -15.78
CA ALA A 48 11.66 -11.95 -16.40
C ALA A 48 12.06 -11.78 -17.88
N LYS A 49 12.26 -10.55 -18.36
CA LYS A 49 12.60 -10.28 -19.77
C LYS A 49 13.89 -11.02 -20.15
N GLY A 50 13.79 -11.88 -21.17
CA GLY A 50 14.92 -12.70 -21.65
C GLY A 50 15.21 -13.96 -20.83
N GLN A 51 14.57 -14.11 -19.65
CA GLN A 51 14.67 -15.32 -18.82
C GLN A 51 13.53 -16.30 -19.09
N PHE A 52 12.38 -15.78 -19.53
CA PHE A 52 11.20 -16.57 -19.86
C PHE A 52 10.77 -16.30 -21.30
N GLN A 53 10.48 -17.38 -22.04
CA GLN A 53 9.85 -17.32 -23.34
C GLN A 53 8.44 -17.88 -23.20
N VAL A 54 7.46 -17.07 -23.58
CA VAL A 54 6.05 -17.48 -23.56
C VAL A 54 5.86 -18.52 -24.68
N PRO A 55 5.41 -19.75 -24.37
CA PRO A 55 5.13 -20.75 -25.40
C PRO A 55 3.95 -20.31 -26.27
N ALA A 56 3.91 -20.77 -27.53
CA ALA A 56 2.81 -20.45 -28.45
C ALA A 56 1.43 -20.89 -27.92
N SER A 57 1.41 -21.97 -27.13
CA SER A 57 0.21 -22.51 -26.48
C SER A 57 -0.28 -21.71 -25.27
N PHE A 58 0.43 -20.66 -24.84
CA PHE A 58 0.03 -19.88 -23.65
C PHE A 58 -1.36 -19.24 -23.81
N CYS A 59 -1.73 -18.86 -25.03
CA CYS A 59 -3.03 -18.28 -25.34
C CYS A 59 -4.08 -19.33 -25.76
N GLU A 60 -3.73 -20.61 -25.77
CA GLU A 60 -4.69 -21.70 -26.01
C GLU A 60 -5.50 -21.97 -24.75
N PRO A 61 -6.69 -22.60 -24.86
CA PRO A 61 -7.48 -22.99 -23.71
C PRO A 61 -6.67 -23.82 -22.70
N LEU A 62 -6.94 -23.59 -21.42
CA LEU A 62 -6.32 -24.35 -20.35
C LEU A 62 -6.75 -25.82 -20.45
N PRO A 63 -5.85 -26.79 -20.24
CA PRO A 63 -6.23 -28.20 -20.19
C PRO A 63 -7.31 -28.47 -19.14
N ASP A 64 -8.26 -29.35 -19.46
CA ASP A 64 -9.42 -29.65 -18.61
C ASP A 64 -9.01 -30.04 -17.18
N GLU A 65 -7.97 -30.84 -17.03
CA GLU A 65 -7.44 -31.30 -15.73
C GLU A 65 -6.94 -30.15 -14.84
N ILE A 66 -6.35 -29.10 -15.44
CA ILE A 66 -5.93 -27.90 -14.71
C ILE A 66 -7.16 -27.06 -14.36
N LEU A 67 -8.10 -26.94 -15.30
CA LEU A 67 -9.32 -26.14 -15.16
C LEU A 67 -10.21 -26.70 -14.03
N GLU A 68 -10.36 -28.02 -13.93
CA GLU A 68 -11.04 -28.71 -12.84
C GLU A 68 -10.43 -28.38 -11.46
N GLY A 69 -9.09 -28.30 -11.38
CA GLY A 69 -8.38 -27.89 -10.18
C GLY A 69 -8.69 -26.44 -9.74
N PHE A 70 -8.88 -25.51 -10.69
CA PHE A 70 -9.33 -24.15 -10.38
C PHE A 70 -10.81 -24.08 -9.98
N GLU A 71 -11.64 -24.97 -10.53
CA GLU A 71 -13.07 -25.08 -10.21
C GLU A 71 -13.35 -25.82 -8.90
N GLY A 72 -12.31 -26.34 -8.23
CA GLY A 72 -12.44 -27.07 -6.97
C GLY A 72 -13.07 -28.46 -7.12
N LYS A 73 -13.02 -29.02 -8.34
CA LYS A 73 -13.42 -30.39 -8.62
C LYS A 73 -12.20 -31.28 -8.41
N GLN A 74 -12.07 -31.83 -7.19
CA GLN A 74 -11.11 -32.88 -6.86
C GLN A 74 -11.84 -34.11 -6.35
#